data_AF-A0A975I1H7-F1
#
_entry.id   AF-A0A975I1H7-F1
#
_cell.length_a   1.000
_cell.length_b   1.000
_cell.length_c   1.000
_cell.angle_alpha   90.00
_cell.angle_beta   90.00
_cell.angle_gamma   90.00
#
_symmetry.space_group_name_H-M   'P 1'
#
loop_
_entity.id
_entity.type
_entity.pdbx_description
1 polymer ?
#
loop_
_entity_poly.entity_id
_entity_poly.type
_entity_poly.pdbx_seq_one_letter_code
_entity_poly.pdbx_strand_id
1 'polypeptide(L)'
;MTRMLLPLSIADISSFAKTLKSDLDARADQGQPPPSHLELLNLLARAAGMRNFQHFRATVEASPTAVPDALPAPVQATDDKATPNLGSLSPTVRKTLMQFDTAGRLVRLPNKFSVQQMAMWWMWTQFAVRRKYTEKEVNQVLNAHHTFGDQATLRRELVNMKLLGRKSDCSEYWKEPVRPNDEVQDFLRTLRQVTAGAQPTKALTALSTRTRPTHRVSTHATT
;
A
#
# COMPACT_ATOMS: atom_id res chain seq x y z
N MET A 1 -30.45 -7.00 1.78
CA MET A 1 -29.64 -8.22 1.53
C MET A 1 -28.20 -7.80 1.30
N THR A 2 -27.35 -7.99 2.30
CA THR A 2 -25.94 -7.56 2.30
C THR A 2 -25.15 -8.33 1.25
N ARG A 3 -24.46 -7.63 0.35
CA ARG A 3 -23.62 -8.24 -0.69
C ARG A 3 -22.34 -8.80 -0.05
N MET A 4 -22.27 -10.11 0.17
CA MET A 4 -21.04 -10.76 0.64
C MET A 4 -20.01 -10.83 -0.49
N LEU A 5 -18.81 -10.28 -0.23
CA LEU A 5 -17.66 -10.44 -1.10
C LEU A 5 -16.94 -11.73 -0.71
N LEU A 6 -16.92 -12.71 -1.61
CA LEU A 6 -16.36 -14.04 -1.36
C LEU A 6 -15.02 -14.17 -2.13
N PRO A 7 -13.86 -14.04 -1.45
CA PRO A 7 -12.57 -14.11 -2.11
C PRO A 7 -12.22 -15.55 -2.49
N LEU A 8 -11.87 -15.79 -3.76
CA LEU A 8 -11.41 -17.08 -4.27
C LEU A 8 -9.88 -17.05 -4.42
N SER A 9 -9.17 -17.88 -3.67
CA SER A 9 -7.71 -18.06 -3.75
C SER A 9 -7.39 -19.43 -4.33
N ILE A 10 -6.49 -19.50 -5.31
CA ILE A 10 -6.16 -20.73 -6.04
C ILE A 10 -4.63 -20.89 -6.03
N ALA A 11 -4.15 -22.09 -5.74
CA ALA A 11 -2.72 -22.40 -5.67
C ALA A 11 -2.05 -22.52 -7.04
N ASP A 12 -2.76 -23.03 -8.06
CA ASP A 12 -2.26 -23.18 -9.43
C ASP A 12 -3.33 -22.80 -10.46
N ILE A 13 -3.09 -21.69 -11.17
CA ILE A 13 -4.00 -21.16 -12.19
C ILE A 13 -4.03 -22.01 -13.47
N SER A 14 -2.93 -22.71 -13.78
CA SER A 14 -2.82 -23.50 -15.01
C SER A 14 -3.61 -24.80 -14.89
N SER A 15 -3.53 -25.46 -13.74
CA SER A 15 -4.36 -26.62 -13.43
C SER A 15 -5.84 -26.24 -13.32
N PHE A 16 -6.15 -25.12 -12.65
CA PHE A 16 -7.50 -24.58 -12.58
C PHE A 16 -8.13 -24.33 -13.96
N ALA A 17 -7.40 -23.65 -14.84
CA ALA A 17 -7.89 -23.34 -16.19
C ALA A 17 -8.08 -24.61 -17.05
N LYS A 18 -7.21 -25.61 -16.91
CA LYS A 18 -7.36 -26.91 -17.59
C LYS A 18 -8.61 -27.65 -17.11
N THR A 19 -8.85 -27.70 -15.81
CA THR A 19 -10.05 -28.34 -15.25
C THR A 19 -11.32 -27.62 -15.65
N LEU A 20 -11.33 -26.28 -15.57
CA LEU A 20 -12.48 -25.46 -15.98
C LEU A 20 -12.79 -25.62 -17.47
N LYS A 21 -11.75 -25.62 -18.32
CA LYS A 21 -11.89 -25.85 -19.76
C LYS A 21 -12.45 -27.25 -20.03
N SER A 22 -11.89 -28.28 -19.41
CA SER A 22 -12.37 -29.66 -19.57
C SER A 22 -13.83 -29.82 -19.18
N ASP A 23 -14.28 -29.16 -18.11
CA ASP A 23 -15.68 -29.19 -17.69
C ASP A 23 -16.61 -28.45 -18.66
N LEU A 24 -16.15 -27.33 -19.26
CA LEU A 24 -16.93 -26.61 -20.26
C LEU A 24 -17.00 -27.35 -21.60
N ASP A 25 -15.89 -27.94 -22.05
CA ASP A 25 -15.81 -28.76 -23.25
C ASP A 25 -16.71 -29.99 -23.11
N ALA A 26 -16.68 -30.69 -21.96
CA ALA A 26 -17.55 -31.83 -21.69
C ALA A 26 -19.05 -31.48 -21.73
N ARG A 27 -19.43 -30.25 -21.38
CA ARG A 27 -20.82 -29.78 -21.48
C ARG A 27 -21.21 -29.39 -22.90
N ALA A 28 -20.28 -28.79 -23.64
CA ALA A 28 -20.45 -28.48 -25.05
C ALA A 28 -20.63 -29.77 -25.87
N ASP A 29 -19.84 -30.80 -25.58
CA ASP A 29 -19.93 -32.12 -26.21
C ASP A 29 -21.25 -32.84 -25.89
N GLN A 30 -21.83 -32.56 -24.71
CA GLN A 30 -23.16 -33.03 -24.30
C GLN A 30 -24.31 -32.20 -24.89
N GLY A 31 -24.03 -31.19 -25.71
CA GLY A 31 -25.04 -30.33 -26.33
C GLY A 31 -25.83 -29.46 -25.35
N GLN A 32 -25.27 -29.20 -24.16
CA GLN A 32 -25.95 -28.42 -23.14
C GLN A 32 -25.93 -26.92 -23.44
N PRO A 33 -26.98 -26.17 -23.06
CA PRO A 33 -26.99 -24.72 -23.17
C PRO A 33 -25.86 -24.06 -22.34
N PRO A 34 -25.50 -22.79 -22.62
CA PRO A 34 -24.48 -22.09 -21.86
C PRO A 34 -24.82 -22.09 -20.36
N PRO A 35 -23.80 -22.24 -19.47
CA PRO A 35 -24.04 -22.43 -18.06
C PRO A 35 -24.77 -21.24 -17.45
N SER A 36 -25.80 -21.52 -16.64
CA SER A 36 -26.42 -20.51 -15.80
C SER A 36 -25.46 -20.00 -14.73
N HIS A 37 -25.80 -18.87 -14.09
CA HIS A 37 -24.92 -18.24 -13.10
C HIS A 37 -24.55 -19.18 -11.93
N LEU A 38 -25.52 -19.93 -11.39
CA LEU A 38 -25.26 -20.88 -10.29
C LEU A 38 -24.38 -22.05 -10.73
N GLU A 39 -24.58 -22.53 -11.95
CA GLU A 39 -23.77 -23.60 -12.51
C GLU A 39 -22.34 -23.14 -12.78
N LEU A 40 -22.16 -21.91 -13.28
CA LEU A 40 -20.86 -21.29 -13.43
C LEU A 40 -20.13 -21.16 -12.09
N LEU A 41 -20.84 -20.77 -11.03
CA LEU A 41 -20.27 -20.71 -9.67
C LEU A 41 -19.83 -22.09 -9.17
N ASN A 42 -20.60 -23.14 -9.48
CA ASN A 42 -20.23 -24.51 -9.11
C ASN A 42 -19.04 -25.04 -9.90
N LEU A 43 -18.92 -24.69 -11.20
CA LEU A 43 -17.76 -25.00 -12.04
C LEU A 43 -16.50 -24.31 -11.51
N LEU A 44 -16.59 -23.03 -11.15
CA LEU A 44 -15.49 -22.28 -10.55
C LEU A 44 -15.06 -22.88 -9.20
N ALA A 45 -16.01 -23.27 -8.35
CA ALA A 45 -15.71 -23.93 -7.08
C ALA A 45 -15.01 -25.28 -7.30
N ARG A 46 -15.46 -26.09 -8.26
CA ARG A 46 -14.87 -27.39 -8.60
C ARG A 46 -13.46 -27.27 -9.16
N ALA A 47 -13.24 -26.34 -10.08
CA ALA A 47 -11.91 -26.07 -10.61
C ALA A 47 -10.93 -25.57 -9.53
N ALA A 48 -11.44 -24.92 -8.47
CA ALA A 48 -10.68 -24.54 -7.28
C ALA A 48 -10.53 -25.67 -6.25
N GLY A 49 -10.96 -26.90 -6.54
CA GLY A 49 -10.84 -28.08 -5.67
C GLY A 49 -11.96 -28.25 -4.64
N MET A 50 -13.01 -27.43 -4.69
CA MET A 50 -14.14 -27.49 -3.77
C MET A 50 -15.35 -28.16 -4.41
N ARG A 51 -16.07 -28.99 -3.64
CA ARG A 51 -17.14 -29.84 -4.19
C ARG A 51 -18.35 -29.05 -4.70
N ASN A 52 -18.67 -27.90 -4.09
CA ASN A 52 -19.81 -27.07 -4.48
C ASN A 52 -19.65 -25.63 -3.97
N PHE A 53 -20.34 -24.65 -4.59
CA PHE A 53 -20.28 -23.24 -4.15
C PHE A 53 -20.78 -23.03 -2.71
N GLN A 54 -21.72 -23.85 -2.25
CA GLN A 54 -22.19 -23.82 -0.85
C GLN A 54 -21.09 -24.26 0.13
N HIS A 55 -20.23 -25.22 -0.26
CA HIS A 55 -19.10 -25.62 0.57
C HIS A 55 -18.03 -24.53 0.61
N PHE A 56 -17.81 -23.82 -0.51
CA PHE A 56 -16.94 -22.64 -0.54
C PHE A 56 -17.46 -21.54 0.38
N ARG A 57 -18.76 -21.23 0.30
CA ARG A 57 -19.41 -20.28 1.22
C ARG A 57 -19.28 -20.69 2.67
N ALA A 58 -19.58 -21.94 2.99
CA ALA A 58 -19.45 -22.46 4.35
C ALA A 58 -18.00 -22.43 4.84
N THR A 59 -17.00 -22.66 3.98
CA THR A 59 -15.58 -22.59 4.37
C THR A 59 -15.13 -21.15 4.67
N VAL A 60 -15.65 -20.18 3.90
CA VAL A 60 -15.39 -18.75 4.10
C VAL A 60 -16.18 -18.20 5.30
N GLU A 61 -17.40 -18.67 5.53
CA GLU A 61 -18.25 -18.31 6.67
C GLU A 61 -17.78 -18.99 7.98
N ALA A 62 -17.27 -20.22 7.91
CA ALA A 62 -16.69 -20.96 9.04
C ALA A 62 -15.22 -20.60 9.32
N SER A 63 -14.65 -19.65 8.58
CA SER A 63 -13.41 -18.96 8.96
C SER A 63 -13.75 -17.57 9.53
N PRO A 64 -14.34 -17.47 10.73
CA PRO A 64 -14.43 -16.19 11.41
C PRO A 64 -13.03 -15.80 11.87
N THR A 65 -12.65 -14.57 11.58
CA THR A 65 -11.69 -13.73 12.29
C THR A 65 -11.04 -14.42 13.50
N ALA A 66 -9.83 -14.97 13.33
CA ALA A 66 -8.96 -15.20 14.47
C ALA A 66 -8.60 -13.83 15.05
N VAL A 67 -9.27 -13.46 16.13
CA VAL A 67 -8.88 -12.36 17.02
C VAL A 67 -7.76 -12.91 17.91
N PRO A 68 -6.51 -12.43 17.87
CA PRO A 68 -5.55 -12.71 18.92
C PRO A 68 -5.63 -11.57 19.93
N ASP A 69 -6.39 -11.78 21.01
CA ASP A 69 -6.25 -11.00 22.23
C ASP A 69 -5.41 -11.82 23.21
N ALA A 70 -4.09 -11.65 23.12
CA ALA A 70 -3.11 -11.96 24.17
C ALA A 70 -1.71 -11.48 23.71
N LEU A 71 -1.31 -10.28 24.14
CA LEU A 71 0.10 -9.89 24.27
C LEU A 71 0.58 -10.41 25.65
N PRO A 72 1.87 -10.79 25.83
CA PRO A 72 3.01 -9.99 25.40
C PRO A 72 4.10 -10.73 24.59
N ALA A 73 4.88 -9.91 23.89
CA ALA A 73 6.04 -10.26 23.07
C ALA A 73 7.11 -11.08 23.82
N PRO A 74 7.98 -11.83 23.11
CA PRO A 74 9.11 -11.18 22.45
C PRO A 74 9.33 -11.65 21.00
N VAL A 75 9.69 -10.67 20.15
CA VAL A 75 10.55 -10.79 18.96
C VAL A 75 10.75 -12.21 18.38
N GLN A 76 10.01 -12.55 17.34
CA GLN A 76 10.55 -13.41 16.29
C GLN A 76 10.31 -12.76 14.93
N ALA A 77 11.42 -12.35 14.32
CA ALA A 77 11.51 -12.09 12.91
C ALA A 77 11.19 -13.40 12.18
N THR A 78 10.03 -13.47 11.53
CA THR A 78 9.81 -14.43 10.46
C THR A 78 9.97 -13.69 9.14
N ASP A 79 11.10 -13.97 8.49
CA ASP A 79 11.31 -13.79 7.07
C ASP A 79 10.29 -14.62 6.29
N ASP A 80 9.03 -14.17 6.27
CA ASP A 80 8.09 -14.62 5.26
C ASP A 80 8.37 -13.85 3.99
N LYS A 81 9.11 -14.52 3.11
CA LYS A 81 9.32 -14.18 1.71
C LYS A 81 7.96 -14.22 0.99
N ALA A 82 7.13 -13.23 1.28
CA ALA A 82 5.87 -12.99 0.61
C ALA A 82 6.18 -12.57 -0.83
N THR A 83 6.14 -13.53 -1.73
CA THR A 83 6.12 -13.26 -3.16
C THR A 83 4.93 -12.31 -3.41
N PRO A 84 5.15 -11.09 -3.91
CA PRO A 84 4.06 -10.15 -4.08
C PRO A 84 3.15 -10.67 -5.19
N ASN A 85 1.92 -11.07 -4.84
CA ASN A 85 0.89 -11.43 -5.81
C ASN A 85 0.40 -10.17 -6.54
N LEU A 86 1.20 -9.67 -7.49
CA LEU A 86 0.88 -8.51 -8.33
C LEU A 86 -0.46 -8.69 -9.10
N GLY A 87 -0.91 -9.93 -9.28
CA GLY A 87 -2.17 -10.26 -9.97
C GLY A 87 -3.44 -9.83 -9.25
N SER A 88 -3.44 -9.75 -7.90
CA SER A 88 -4.62 -9.36 -7.12
C SER A 88 -4.73 -7.86 -6.87
N LEU A 89 -3.74 -7.07 -7.30
CA LEU A 89 -3.69 -5.63 -7.04
C LEU A 89 -4.50 -4.82 -8.07
N SER A 90 -5.07 -3.72 -7.61
CA SER A 90 -5.74 -2.72 -8.46
C SER A 90 -4.82 -2.25 -9.61
N PRO A 91 -5.38 -1.95 -10.80
CA PRO A 91 -4.60 -1.40 -11.91
C PRO A 91 -3.87 -0.10 -11.56
N THR A 92 -4.41 0.70 -10.61
CA THR A 92 -3.73 1.92 -10.13
C THR A 92 -2.47 1.56 -9.37
N VAL A 93 -2.56 0.63 -8.40
CA VAL A 93 -1.40 0.16 -7.60
C VAL A 93 -0.30 -0.38 -8.50
N ARG A 94 -0.62 -1.25 -9.46
CA ARG A 94 0.36 -1.80 -10.41
C ARG A 94 1.07 -0.70 -11.20
N LYS A 95 0.31 0.26 -11.74
CA LYS A 95 0.88 1.39 -12.49
C LYS A 95 1.74 2.30 -11.63
N THR A 96 1.40 2.47 -10.35
CA THR A 96 2.19 3.25 -9.40
C THR A 96 3.50 2.55 -9.07
N LEU A 97 3.50 1.24 -8.85
CA LEU A 97 4.72 0.46 -8.58
C LEU A 97 5.75 0.60 -9.71
N MET A 98 5.30 0.66 -10.98
CA MET A 98 6.18 0.84 -12.13
C MET A 98 6.85 2.22 -12.24
N GLN A 99 6.50 3.18 -11.38
CA GLN A 99 7.11 4.52 -11.37
C GLN A 99 8.34 4.62 -10.45
N PHE A 100 8.59 3.58 -9.66
CA PHE A 100 9.70 3.53 -8.72
C PHE A 100 10.88 2.75 -9.31
N ASP A 101 12.10 3.18 -8.98
CA ASP A 101 13.31 2.43 -9.27
C ASP A 101 13.50 1.27 -8.28
N THR A 102 14.53 0.46 -8.49
CA THR A 102 14.89 -0.66 -7.60
C THR A 102 15.22 -0.20 -6.17
N ALA A 103 15.66 1.05 -6.00
CA ALA A 103 15.96 1.66 -4.71
C ALA A 103 14.72 2.30 -4.03
N GLY A 104 13.54 2.24 -4.65
CA GLY A 104 12.31 2.83 -4.09
C GLY A 104 12.19 4.35 -4.26
N ARG A 105 12.92 4.93 -5.21
CA ARG A 105 12.84 6.36 -5.56
C ARG A 105 11.91 6.56 -6.74
N LEU A 106 11.12 7.63 -6.68
CA LEU A 106 10.18 7.98 -7.75
C LEU A 106 10.96 8.55 -8.95
N VAL A 107 10.90 7.84 -10.08
CA VAL A 107 11.68 8.17 -11.28
C VAL A 107 11.14 9.41 -12.00
N ARG A 108 9.81 9.52 -12.05
CA ARG A 108 9.10 10.64 -12.67
C ARG A 108 7.75 10.86 -11.98
N LEU A 109 7.23 12.08 -12.10
CA LEU A 109 5.86 12.36 -11.67
C LEU A 109 4.86 11.76 -12.68
N PRO A 110 3.89 10.93 -12.24
CA PRO A 110 2.91 10.34 -13.15
C PRO A 110 1.89 11.37 -13.64
N ASN A 111 1.57 11.38 -14.94
CA ASN A 111 0.55 12.29 -15.49
C ASN A 111 -0.88 11.96 -15.02
N LYS A 112 -1.14 10.69 -14.64
CA LYS A 112 -2.46 10.27 -14.18
C LYS A 112 -2.64 10.60 -12.70
N PHE A 113 -3.63 11.44 -12.40
CA PHE A 113 -3.91 11.94 -11.05
C PHE A 113 -4.05 10.84 -9.97
N SER A 114 -4.75 9.74 -10.25
CA SER A 114 -4.89 8.63 -9.28
C SER A 114 -3.54 7.97 -8.93
N VAL A 115 -2.63 7.87 -9.91
CA VAL A 115 -1.30 7.28 -9.74
C VAL A 115 -0.39 8.25 -8.97
N GLN A 116 -0.50 9.55 -9.29
CA GLN A 116 0.18 10.63 -8.57
C GLN A 116 -0.22 10.64 -7.08
N GLN A 117 -1.52 10.63 -6.78
CA GLN A 117 -1.99 10.58 -5.38
C GLN A 117 -1.47 9.35 -4.64
N MET A 118 -1.49 8.18 -5.28
CA MET A 118 -0.94 6.96 -4.70
C MET A 118 0.56 7.09 -4.40
N ALA A 119 1.34 7.69 -5.30
CA ALA A 119 2.77 7.93 -5.08
C ALA A 119 3.04 8.93 -3.93
N MET A 120 2.16 9.92 -3.70
CA MET A 120 2.32 10.87 -2.60
C MET A 120 2.22 10.18 -1.23
N TRP A 121 1.43 9.11 -1.11
CA TRP A 121 1.39 8.32 0.12
C TRP A 121 2.73 7.69 0.47
N TRP A 122 3.50 7.23 -0.52
CA TRP A 122 4.87 6.75 -0.27
C TRP A 122 5.77 7.89 0.23
N MET A 123 5.72 9.06 -0.39
CA MET A 123 6.50 10.22 0.05
C MET A 123 6.16 10.63 1.48
N TRP A 124 4.87 10.62 1.84
CA TRP A 124 4.41 10.91 3.20
C TRP A 124 4.98 9.93 4.24
N THR A 125 5.21 8.67 3.90
CA THR A 125 5.81 7.70 4.84
C THR A 125 7.24 8.03 5.24
N GLN A 126 7.97 8.81 4.43
CA GLN A 126 9.36 9.19 4.69
C GLN A 126 9.51 10.25 5.79
N PHE A 127 8.42 10.95 6.13
CA PHE A 127 8.41 11.93 7.20
C PHE A 127 8.16 11.26 8.57
N ALA A 128 8.82 11.76 9.61
CA ALA A 128 8.61 11.34 10.98
C ALA A 128 7.36 12.00 11.58
N VAL A 129 6.67 11.27 12.45
CA VAL A 129 5.50 11.80 13.17
C VAL A 129 5.98 12.71 14.31
N ARG A 130 5.16 13.72 14.68
CA ARG A 130 5.45 14.67 15.78
C ARG A 130 6.73 15.49 15.61
N ARG A 131 7.28 15.57 14.40
CA ARG A 131 8.41 16.44 14.06
C ARG A 131 7.95 17.58 13.17
N LYS A 132 8.44 18.78 13.47
CA LYS A 132 8.37 19.93 12.59
C LYS A 132 9.60 19.96 11.69
N TYR A 133 9.39 20.33 10.44
CA TYR A 133 10.40 20.41 9.40
C TYR A 133 10.45 21.82 8.85
N THR A 134 11.63 22.33 8.60
CA THR A 134 11.83 23.53 7.77
C THR A 134 11.66 23.17 6.30
N GLU A 135 11.41 24.16 5.45
CA GLU A 135 11.40 23.98 3.99
C GLU A 135 12.66 23.26 3.48
N LYS A 136 13.84 23.61 4.01
CA LYS A 136 15.11 22.98 3.62
C LYS A 136 15.15 21.49 3.97
N GLU A 137 14.67 21.11 5.15
CA GLU A 137 14.62 19.69 5.55
C GLU A 137 13.59 18.91 4.72
N VAL A 138 12.43 19.51 4.42
CA VAL A 138 11.43 18.88 3.53
C VAL A 138 12.05 18.62 2.16
N ASN A 139 12.72 19.61 1.59
CA ASN A 139 13.41 19.49 0.31
C ASN A 139 14.47 18.38 0.34
N GLN A 140 15.25 18.27 1.42
CA GLN A 140 16.23 17.19 1.59
C GLN A 140 15.58 15.80 1.62
N VAL A 141 14.49 15.63 2.38
CA VAL A 141 13.74 14.36 2.42
C VAL A 141 13.20 14.02 1.04
N LEU A 142 12.58 14.98 0.35
CA LEU A 142 12.05 14.73 -0.99
C LEU A 142 13.17 14.34 -1.96
N ASN A 143 14.28 15.08 -2.01
CA ASN A 143 15.43 14.78 -2.88
C ASN A 143 16.03 13.38 -2.67
N ALA A 144 15.97 12.83 -1.45
CA ALA A 144 16.44 11.48 -1.19
C ALA A 144 15.57 10.40 -1.85
N HIS A 145 14.29 10.70 -2.11
CA HIS A 145 13.28 9.72 -2.54
C HIS A 145 12.74 9.95 -3.96
N HIS A 146 13.29 10.89 -4.74
CA HIS A 146 12.95 11.09 -6.16
C HIS A 146 14.18 11.43 -7.01
N THR A 147 14.09 11.28 -8.33
CA THR A 147 15.23 11.52 -9.24
C THR A 147 15.00 12.64 -10.26
N PHE A 148 13.79 13.19 -10.38
CA PHE A 148 13.44 14.18 -11.41
C PHE A 148 13.64 15.65 -11.00
N GLY A 149 14.10 15.92 -9.78
CA GLY A 149 14.53 17.26 -9.35
C GLY A 149 13.43 18.29 -9.08
N ASP A 150 12.14 17.91 -9.11
CA ASP A 150 11.02 18.82 -8.83
C ASP A 150 10.36 18.54 -7.46
N GLN A 151 11.13 18.85 -6.42
CA GLN A 151 10.69 18.82 -5.02
C GLN A 151 9.57 19.84 -4.71
N ALA A 152 9.51 20.96 -5.45
CA ALA A 152 8.53 22.02 -5.20
C ALA A 152 7.12 21.54 -5.54
N THR A 153 6.96 20.84 -6.67
CA THR A 153 5.69 20.20 -7.03
C THR A 153 5.30 19.13 -6.02
N LEU A 154 6.22 18.24 -5.64
CA LEU A 154 5.94 17.19 -4.63
C LEU A 154 5.44 17.79 -3.29
N ARG A 155 6.09 18.85 -2.82
CA ARG A 155 5.69 19.54 -1.60
C ARG A 155 4.31 20.16 -1.71
N ARG A 156 4.00 20.82 -2.84
CA ARG A 156 2.68 21.39 -3.09
C ARG A 156 1.60 20.31 -3.09
N GLU A 157 1.84 19.20 -3.74
CA GLU A 157 0.90 18.07 -3.82
C GLU A 157 0.66 17.41 -2.45
N LEU A 158 1.72 17.22 -1.66
CA LEU A 158 1.59 16.70 -0.29
C LEU A 158 0.73 17.60 0.60
N VAL A 159 0.83 18.92 0.45
CA VAL A 159 -0.01 19.88 1.17
C VAL A 159 -1.44 19.91 0.61
N ASN A 160 -1.61 19.88 -0.72
CA ASN A 160 -2.92 19.84 -1.36
C ASN A 160 -3.73 18.61 -0.92
N MET A 161 -3.06 17.46 -0.78
CA MET A 161 -3.64 16.22 -0.28
C MET A 161 -3.84 16.18 1.24
N LYS A 162 -3.47 17.24 1.97
CA LYS A 162 -3.51 17.32 3.45
C LYS A 162 -2.70 16.21 4.14
N LEU A 163 -1.65 15.72 3.46
CA LEU A 163 -0.70 14.75 4.03
C LEU A 163 0.38 15.47 4.84
N LEU A 164 0.78 16.66 4.38
CA LEU A 164 1.61 17.59 5.14
C LEU A 164 0.82 18.85 5.47
N GLY A 165 0.91 19.30 6.72
CA GLY A 165 0.54 20.65 7.10
C GLY A 165 1.70 21.60 6.86
N ARG A 166 1.39 22.86 6.56
CA ARG A 166 2.36 23.94 6.46
C ARG A 166 1.87 25.18 7.17
N LYS A 167 2.81 25.96 7.70
CA LYS A 167 2.54 27.33 8.11
C LYS A 167 2.40 28.24 6.89
N SER A 168 1.59 29.29 6.97
CA SER A 168 1.32 30.21 5.85
C SER A 168 2.59 30.89 5.31
N ASP A 169 3.57 31.11 6.17
CA ASP A 169 4.90 31.66 5.84
C ASP A 169 5.88 30.63 5.25
N CYS A 170 5.46 29.37 5.04
CA CYS A 170 6.28 28.25 4.58
C CYS A 170 7.51 27.93 5.45
N SER A 171 7.62 28.50 6.66
CA SER A 171 8.76 28.28 7.56
C SER A 171 8.74 26.91 8.23
N GLU A 172 7.55 26.36 8.46
CA GLU A 172 7.33 25.10 9.14
C GLU A 172 6.37 24.19 8.35
N TYR A 173 6.71 22.91 8.33
CA TYR A 173 5.93 21.81 7.81
C TYR A 173 5.82 20.72 8.87
N TRP A 174 4.74 19.94 8.86
CA TRP A 174 4.59 18.80 9.75
C TRP A 174 3.79 17.69 9.07
N LYS A 175 4.01 16.46 9.52
CA LYS A 175 3.29 15.29 9.04
C LYS A 175 1.91 15.24 9.69
N GLU A 176 0.86 15.22 8.88
CA GLU A 176 -0.51 15.05 9.37
C GLU A 176 -0.78 13.56 9.70
N PRO A 177 -1.50 13.26 10.79
CA PRO A 177 -1.82 11.89 11.19
C PRO A 177 -2.99 11.34 10.37
N VAL A 178 -2.83 11.29 9.04
CA VAL A 178 -3.85 10.76 8.12
C VAL A 178 -3.76 9.24 8.03
N ARG A 179 -4.90 8.57 8.11
CA ARG A 179 -4.97 7.11 7.93
C ARG A 179 -5.08 6.78 6.43
N PRO A 180 -4.17 5.97 5.86
CA PRO A 180 -4.30 5.49 4.49
C PRO A 180 -5.48 4.51 4.38
N ASN A 181 -6.17 4.54 3.24
CA ASN A 181 -7.18 3.53 2.90
C ASN A 181 -6.52 2.15 2.61
N ASP A 182 -7.33 1.11 2.49
CA ASP A 182 -6.82 -0.26 2.33
C ASP A 182 -6.00 -0.43 1.03
N GLU A 183 -6.44 0.17 -0.08
CA GLU A 183 -5.72 0.13 -1.36
C GLU A 183 -4.31 0.76 -1.27
N VAL A 184 -4.19 1.88 -0.55
CA VAL A 184 -2.89 2.54 -0.28
C VAL A 184 -2.04 1.68 0.65
N GLN A 185 -2.63 1.04 1.66
CA GLN A 185 -1.89 0.16 2.56
C GLN A 185 -1.30 -1.04 1.80
N ASP A 186 -2.06 -1.63 0.89
CA ASP A 186 -1.61 -2.73 0.02
C ASP A 186 -0.47 -2.28 -0.91
N PHE A 187 -0.60 -1.09 -1.49
CA PHE A 187 0.48 -0.46 -2.27
C PHE A 187 1.75 -0.28 -1.43
N LEU A 188 1.66 0.34 -0.26
CA LEU A 188 2.81 0.62 0.61
C LEU A 188 3.48 -0.65 1.11
N ARG A 189 2.70 -1.72 1.35
CA ARG A 189 3.23 -3.05 1.72
C ARG A 189 3.99 -3.67 0.57
N THR A 190 3.38 -3.67 -0.62
CA THR A 190 3.99 -4.26 -1.82
C THR A 190 5.27 -3.53 -2.21
N LEU A 191 5.25 -2.19 -2.21
CA LEU A 191 6.42 -1.38 -2.53
C LEU A 191 7.58 -1.65 -1.54
N ARG A 192 7.28 -1.78 -0.25
CA ARG A 192 8.29 -2.17 0.76
C ARG A 192 8.89 -3.54 0.49
N GLN A 193 8.11 -4.53 0.07
CA GLN A 193 8.62 -5.86 -0.27
C GLN A 193 9.51 -5.82 -1.52
N VAL A 194 9.10 -5.08 -2.56
CA VAL A 194 9.88 -4.94 -3.80
C VAL A 194 11.20 -4.21 -3.56
N THR A 195 11.21 -3.21 -2.68
CA THR A 195 12.39 -2.38 -2.38
C THR A 195 13.28 -2.96 -1.26
N ALA A 196 12.72 -3.77 -0.36
CA ALA A 196 13.47 -4.45 0.71
C ALA A 196 14.51 -5.42 0.16
N GLY A 197 14.31 -5.97 -1.04
CA GLY A 197 15.31 -6.76 -1.77
C GLY A 197 16.54 -5.97 -2.22
N ALA A 198 16.54 -4.63 -2.09
CA ALA A 198 17.59 -3.74 -2.58
C ALA A 198 18.13 -2.76 -1.51
N GLN A 199 17.86 -2.97 -0.22
CA GLN A 199 18.24 -2.03 0.85
C GLN A 199 19.76 -1.79 0.91
N PRO A 200 20.17 -0.51 0.93
CA PRO A 200 21.10 -0.06 1.94
C PRO A 200 20.32 0.76 2.99
N THR A 201 20.32 0.22 4.20
CA THR A 201 20.38 0.92 5.49
C THR A 201 19.50 2.14 5.73
N LYS A 202 18.58 1.97 6.70
CA LYS A 202 18.13 2.99 7.67
C LYS A 202 19.31 3.88 8.14
N ALA A 203 19.60 4.95 7.41
CA ALA A 203 20.68 5.86 7.75
C ALA A 203 20.30 7.31 7.44
N LEU A 204 19.13 7.77 7.87
CA LEU A 204 18.86 9.21 7.98
C LEU A 204 17.89 9.57 9.13
N THR A 205 17.69 8.67 10.09
CA THR A 205 17.03 8.98 11.37
C THR A 205 18.02 9.53 12.40
N ALA A 206 19.31 9.55 12.10
CA ALA A 206 20.37 10.09 12.94
C ALA A 206 20.99 11.36 12.33
N LEU A 207 20.20 12.40 12.05
CA LEU A 207 20.73 13.77 12.03
C LEU A 207 20.18 14.54 13.21
N SER A 208 20.95 14.42 14.29
CA SER A 208 21.32 15.44 15.26
C SER A 208 20.20 16.22 15.94
N THR A 209 19.90 15.74 17.14
CA THR A 209 19.92 16.56 18.35
C THR A 209 20.85 17.77 18.22
N ARG A 210 20.30 18.92 17.85
CA ARG A 210 20.87 20.21 18.21
C ARG A 210 19.74 21.13 18.63
N THR A 211 19.34 20.94 19.88
CA THR A 211 18.51 21.86 20.66
C THR A 211 19.07 23.27 20.50
N ARG A 212 18.29 24.17 19.88
CA ARG A 212 18.61 25.59 19.83
C ARG A 212 18.09 26.21 21.14
N PRO A 213 18.93 26.84 21.98
CA PRO A 213 18.45 27.47 23.20
C PRO A 213 17.67 28.73 22.81
N THR A 214 16.48 28.86 23.39
CA THR A 214 15.63 30.06 23.33
C THR A 214 16.30 31.18 24.12
N HIS A 215 16.82 32.21 23.46
CA HIS A 215 17.27 33.42 24.15
C HIS A 215 16.04 34.26 24.51
N ARG A 216 15.60 34.15 25.77
CA ARG A 216 14.64 35.05 26.41
C ARG A 216 15.42 36.30 26.83
N VAL A 217 15.28 37.39 26.08
CA VAL A 217 15.74 38.70 26.56
C VAL A 217 14.57 39.36 27.27
N SER A 218 14.74 39.50 28.59
CA SER A 218 13.83 40.19 29.49
C SER A 218 13.60 41.64 29.08
N THR A 219 12.34 42.02 29.18
CA THR A 219 11.83 43.38 29.27
C THR A 219 12.55 44.17 30.38
N HIS A 220 13.12 45.33 30.06
CA HIS A 220 13.52 46.30 31.05
C HIS A 220 12.32 47.17 31.45
N ALA A 221 12.18 47.34 32.76
CA ALA A 221 11.12 48.06 33.44
C ALA A 221 11.37 49.58 33.46
N THR A 222 10.26 50.31 33.46
CA THR A 222 10.09 51.73 33.81
C THR A 222 10.33 51.97 35.30
N THR A 223 11.08 53.02 35.65
CA THR A 223 10.75 54.09 36.63
C THR A 223 11.88 55.11 36.64
#